data_AF-A0AAW9RME2-F1
#
_entry.id   AF-A0AAW9RME2-F1
#
_cell.length_a   1.000
_cell.length_b   1.000
_cell.length_c   1.000
_cell.angle_alpha   90.00
_cell.angle_beta   90.00
_cell.angle_gamma   90.00
#
_symmetry.space_group_name_H-M   'P 1'
#
loop_
_entity.id
_entity.type
_entity.pdbx_description
1 polymer ?
#
loop_
_entity_poly.entity_id
_entity_poly.type
_entity_poly.pdbx_seq_one_letter_code
_entity_poly.pdbx_strand_id
1 'polypeptide(L)'
;MTINFRLIGEDARLTEAEMWPRYRVAHPRILGSILDLAASVNRVLPSVSLGKKPRMADFALILAAVDEILGTNGLQVYVEKQNELATDSLTGDSFITAIAKMGPFTGTSAEILDWTIKPEKPPRDWPANARAVTQRLKRQAPVMRKAGWQVEHDDGRNHKNVAIWTITPRPGDARILSSQPSQPSQDGAKRESARNARHEYGPSPYDEHCHQCGDPLDADDILDVSDGERDATIHRRCEIAWSEAGR
;
A
#
# COMPACT_ATOMS: atom_id res chain seq x y z
N MET A 1 1.16 -2.28 -4.62
CA MET A 1 1.12 -3.11 -5.85
C MET A 1 2.22 -2.66 -6.80
N THR A 2 3.11 -3.58 -7.15
CA THR A 2 4.07 -3.40 -8.24
C THR A 2 3.35 -3.74 -9.55
N ILE A 3 3.19 -2.77 -10.46
CA ILE A 3 2.82 -3.09 -11.84
C ILE A 3 3.97 -3.90 -12.41
N ASN A 4 3.76 -5.20 -12.63
CA ASN A 4 4.80 -6.08 -13.12
C ASN A 4 4.88 -5.95 -14.64
N PHE A 5 5.71 -5.01 -15.09
CA PHE A 5 6.05 -4.91 -16.50
C PHE A 5 6.91 -6.11 -16.87
N ARG A 6 6.65 -6.70 -18.04
CA ARG A 6 7.51 -7.76 -18.55
C ARG A 6 8.88 -7.18 -18.84
N LEU A 7 9.93 -7.83 -18.34
CA LEU A 7 11.30 -7.45 -18.68
C LEU A 7 11.51 -7.58 -20.19
N ILE A 8 12.15 -6.57 -20.77
CA ILE A 8 12.60 -6.59 -22.15
C ILE A 8 13.95 -7.33 -22.17
N GLY A 9 14.00 -8.46 -22.88
CA GLY A 9 15.22 -9.24 -23.09
C GLY A 9 16.30 -8.40 -23.75
N GLU A 10 17.57 -8.70 -23.48
CA GLU A 10 18.72 -7.91 -23.96
C GLU A 10 18.74 -7.78 -25.49
N ASP A 11 18.31 -8.83 -26.19
CA ASP A 11 18.18 -8.93 -27.64
C ASP A 11 17.02 -8.10 -28.22
N ALA A 12 16.02 -7.76 -27.41
CA ALA A 12 14.86 -6.95 -27.81
C ALA A 12 15.01 -5.46 -27.45
N ARG A 13 16.10 -5.07 -26.79
CA ARG A 13 16.36 -3.66 -26.43
C ARG A 13 16.69 -2.87 -27.70
N LEU A 14 16.19 -1.65 -27.74
CA LEU A 14 16.43 -0.71 -28.83
C LEU A 14 17.07 0.54 -28.26
N THR A 15 18.01 1.10 -29.01
CA THR A 15 18.50 2.44 -28.73
C THR A 15 17.40 3.46 -29.00
N GLU A 16 17.53 4.65 -28.40
CA GLU A 16 16.60 5.75 -28.60
C GLU A 16 16.48 6.15 -30.08
N ALA A 17 17.62 6.16 -30.80
CA ALA A 17 17.69 6.45 -32.23
C ALA A 17 16.90 5.43 -33.10
N GLU A 18 16.80 4.17 -32.66
CA GLU A 18 16.03 3.13 -33.34
C GLU A 18 14.54 3.13 -32.93
N MET A 19 14.25 3.47 -31.68
CA MET A 19 12.90 3.48 -31.12
C MET A 19 12.06 4.63 -31.69
N TRP A 20 12.58 5.85 -31.70
CA TRP A 20 11.82 7.04 -32.09
C TRP A 20 11.21 6.99 -33.50
N PRO A 21 11.93 6.54 -34.55
CA PRO A 21 11.33 6.38 -35.88
C PRO A 21 10.15 5.40 -35.87
N ARG A 22 10.26 4.28 -35.14
CA ARG A 22 9.18 3.29 -35.02
C ARG A 22 7.97 3.87 -34.31
N TYR A 23 8.19 4.59 -33.20
CA TYR A 23 7.12 5.29 -32.50
C TYR A 23 6.43 6.31 -33.38
N ARG A 24 7.16 7.15 -34.13
CA ARG A 24 6.55 8.15 -35.04
C ARG A 24 5.63 7.52 -36.08
N VAL A 25 5.99 6.35 -36.60
CA VAL A 25 5.13 5.60 -37.54
C VAL A 25 3.88 5.03 -36.84
N ALA A 26 4.01 4.54 -35.61
CA ALA A 26 2.90 3.97 -34.85
C ALA A 26 1.98 5.02 -34.20
N HIS A 27 2.52 6.20 -33.87
CA HIS A 27 1.90 7.21 -33.03
C HIS A 27 0.51 7.66 -33.53
N PRO A 28 0.30 7.99 -34.82
CA PRO A 28 -1.03 8.39 -35.29
C PRO A 28 -2.09 7.32 -35.07
N ARG A 29 -1.73 6.04 -35.24
CA ARG A 29 -2.65 4.91 -35.02
C ARG A 29 -2.92 4.70 -33.54
N ILE A 30 -1.90 4.81 -32.69
CA ILE A 30 -2.06 4.70 -31.23
C ILE A 30 -3.02 5.79 -30.74
N LEU A 31 -2.75 7.05 -31.12
CA LEU A 31 -3.59 8.18 -30.74
C LEU A 31 -5.03 8.03 -31.26
N GLY A 32 -5.19 7.68 -32.54
CA GLY A 32 -6.51 7.41 -33.12
C GLY A 32 -7.28 6.35 -32.33
N SER A 33 -6.62 5.23 -32.00
CA SER A 33 -7.23 4.15 -31.21
C SER A 33 -7.70 4.61 -29.83
N ILE A 34 -6.92 5.46 -29.15
CA ILE A 34 -7.29 6.00 -27.83
C ILE A 34 -8.50 6.94 -27.96
N LEU A 35 -8.51 7.80 -29.00
CA LEU A 35 -9.61 8.72 -29.24
C LEU A 35 -10.90 7.99 -29.66
N ASP A 36 -10.79 6.95 -30.48
CA ASP A 36 -11.91 6.09 -30.89
C ASP A 36 -12.52 5.37 -29.69
N LEU A 37 -11.67 4.87 -28.77
CA LEU A 37 -12.13 4.29 -27.52
C LEU A 37 -12.82 5.34 -26.65
N ALA A 38 -12.25 6.53 -26.51
CA ALA A 38 -12.87 7.61 -25.73
C ALA A 38 -14.24 8.03 -26.28
N ALA A 39 -14.37 8.14 -27.61
CA ALA A 39 -15.65 8.43 -28.27
C ALA A 39 -16.66 7.29 -28.04
N SER A 40 -16.21 6.04 -28.13
CA SER A 40 -17.05 4.86 -27.89
C SER A 40 -17.55 4.81 -26.44
N VAL A 41 -16.67 5.09 -25.48
CA VAL A 41 -17.02 5.21 -24.06
C VAL A 41 -18.05 6.31 -23.87
N ASN A 42 -17.84 7.51 -24.43
CA ASN A 42 -18.77 8.62 -24.28
C ASN A 42 -20.17 8.31 -24.83
N ARG A 43 -20.26 7.48 -25.89
CA ARG A 43 -21.53 7.01 -26.44
C ARG A 43 -22.26 6.01 -25.54
N VAL A 44 -21.51 5.12 -24.89
CA VAL A 44 -22.06 4.05 -24.02
C VAL A 44 -22.33 4.54 -22.60
N LEU A 45 -21.58 5.52 -22.12
CA LEU A 45 -21.65 6.00 -20.73
C LEU A 45 -23.07 6.33 -20.22
N PRO A 46 -23.98 6.94 -21.01
CA PRO A 46 -25.35 7.20 -20.55
C PRO A 46 -26.19 5.95 -20.22
N SER A 47 -25.87 4.79 -20.81
CA SER A 47 -26.57 3.53 -20.52
C SER A 47 -25.95 2.72 -19.38
N VAL A 48 -24.74 3.07 -18.94
CA VAL A 48 -24.05 2.33 -17.88
C VAL A 48 -24.60 2.72 -16.51
N SER A 49 -24.93 1.70 -15.71
CA SER A 49 -25.35 1.89 -14.32
C SER A 49 -24.69 0.88 -13.39
N LEU A 50 -24.31 1.35 -12.19
CA LEU A 50 -23.68 0.53 -11.16
C LEU A 50 -24.61 0.41 -9.96
N GLY A 51 -24.86 -0.82 -9.51
CA GLY A 51 -25.67 -1.08 -8.31
C GLY A 51 -25.01 -0.57 -7.03
N LYS A 52 -23.67 -0.51 -6.98
CA LYS A 52 -22.89 0.13 -5.91
C LYS A 52 -21.81 1.01 -6.52
N LYS A 53 -21.70 2.25 -6.03
CA LYS A 53 -20.73 3.24 -6.52
C LYS A 53 -19.51 3.28 -5.59
N PRO A 54 -18.31 2.89 -6.06
CA PRO A 54 -17.09 2.99 -5.26
C PRO A 54 -16.61 4.46 -5.17
N ARG A 55 -15.48 4.70 -4.49
CA ARG A 55 -14.84 6.02 -4.52
C ARG A 55 -14.42 6.32 -5.97
N MET A 56 -14.62 7.57 -6.41
CA MET A 56 -14.58 7.98 -7.83
C MET A 56 -15.66 7.29 -8.68
N ALA A 57 -16.92 7.53 -8.33
CA ALA A 57 -18.07 6.90 -8.99
C ALA A 57 -18.09 7.11 -10.52
N ASP A 58 -17.75 8.31 -11.00
CA ASP A 58 -17.73 8.60 -12.45
C ASP A 58 -16.62 7.83 -13.16
N PHE A 59 -15.46 7.67 -12.51
CA PHE A 59 -14.39 6.83 -13.04
C PHE A 59 -14.80 5.35 -13.08
N ALA A 60 -15.53 4.87 -12.08
CA ALA A 60 -16.06 3.51 -12.08
C ALA A 60 -17.09 3.29 -13.21
N LEU A 61 -17.91 4.30 -13.53
CA LEU A 61 -18.82 4.26 -14.68
C LEU A 61 -18.03 4.21 -16.01
N ILE A 62 -16.96 4.99 -16.13
CA ILE A 62 -16.06 4.94 -17.28
C ILE A 62 -15.41 3.56 -17.42
N LEU A 63 -14.90 2.98 -16.32
CA LEU A 63 -14.32 1.63 -16.35
C LEU A 63 -15.34 0.57 -16.75
N ALA A 64 -16.57 0.64 -16.26
CA ALA A 64 -17.64 -0.25 -16.69
C ALA A 64 -17.93 -0.12 -18.20
N ALA A 65 -17.96 1.11 -18.73
CA ALA A 65 -18.12 1.33 -20.17
C ALA A 65 -16.94 0.75 -20.97
N VAL A 66 -15.71 0.92 -20.50
CA VAL A 66 -14.51 0.33 -21.12
C VAL A 66 -14.57 -1.19 -21.10
N ASP A 67 -14.96 -1.79 -19.98
CA ASP A 67 -15.12 -3.23 -19.82
C ASP A 67 -16.19 -3.80 -20.77
N GLU A 68 -17.31 -3.09 -20.96
CA GLU A 68 -18.34 -3.45 -21.94
C GLU A 68 -17.81 -3.40 -23.38
N ILE A 69 -17.03 -2.37 -23.72
CA ILE A 69 -16.50 -2.16 -25.09
C ILE A 69 -15.38 -3.14 -25.43
N LEU A 70 -14.45 -3.37 -24.50
CA LEU A 70 -13.23 -4.16 -24.74
C LEU A 70 -13.30 -5.60 -24.22
N GLY A 71 -14.35 -5.95 -23.46
CA GLY A 71 -14.46 -7.25 -22.80
C GLY A 71 -13.45 -7.45 -21.66
N THR A 72 -13.02 -6.35 -21.02
CA THR A 72 -12.06 -6.38 -19.91
C THR A 72 -12.75 -6.45 -18.54
N ASN A 73 -11.96 -6.52 -17.48
CA ASN A 73 -12.43 -6.58 -16.08
C ASN A 73 -11.81 -5.47 -15.21
N GLY A 74 -11.53 -4.30 -15.81
CA GLY A 74 -10.87 -3.18 -15.18
C GLY A 74 -11.61 -2.62 -13.96
N LEU A 75 -12.96 -2.56 -14.00
CA LEU A 75 -13.76 -2.12 -12.86
C LEU A 75 -13.60 -3.06 -11.66
N GLN A 76 -13.65 -4.38 -11.89
CA GLN A 76 -13.47 -5.36 -10.82
C GLN A 76 -12.10 -5.18 -10.16
N VAL A 77 -11.05 -5.16 -10.99
CA VAL A 77 -9.66 -4.99 -10.53
C VAL A 77 -9.48 -3.67 -9.77
N TYR A 78 -10.13 -2.59 -10.22
CA TYR A 78 -10.10 -1.30 -9.53
C TYR A 78 -10.76 -1.35 -8.14
N VAL A 79 -11.94 -1.95 -8.04
CA VAL A 79 -12.68 -2.08 -6.77
C VAL A 79 -11.91 -2.96 -5.78
N GLU A 80 -11.33 -4.07 -6.25
CA GLU A 80 -10.48 -4.94 -5.45
C GLU A 80 -9.29 -4.18 -4.87
N LYS A 81 -8.59 -3.39 -5.69
CA LYS A 81 -7.46 -2.55 -5.21
C LYS A 81 -7.86 -1.47 -4.23
N GLN A 82 -9.03 -0.83 -4.42
CA GLN A 82 -9.51 0.14 -3.41
C GLN A 82 -9.75 -0.53 -2.06
N ASN A 83 -10.26 -1.77 -2.06
CA ASN A 83 -10.48 -2.52 -0.83
C ASN A 83 -9.16 -3.00 -0.21
N GLU A 84 -8.17 -3.38 -1.02
CA GLU A 84 -6.80 -3.70 -0.55
C GLU A 84 -6.14 -2.49 0.12
N LEU A 85 -6.16 -1.31 -0.51
CA LEU A 85 -5.61 -0.09 0.08
C LEU A 85 -6.31 0.31 1.39
N ALA A 86 -7.62 0.04 1.51
CA ALA A 86 -8.33 0.23 2.78
C ALA A 86 -7.88 -0.78 3.85
N THR A 87 -7.46 -1.98 3.44
CA THR A 87 -6.94 -3.03 4.33
C THR A 87 -5.50 -2.74 4.79
N ASP A 88 -4.65 -2.21 3.91
CA ASP A 88 -3.30 -1.75 4.26
C ASP A 88 -3.33 -0.56 5.25
N SER A 89 -4.41 0.21 5.29
CA SER A 89 -4.59 1.22 6.35
C SER A 89 -4.88 0.60 7.72
N LEU A 90 -5.36 -0.65 7.79
CA LEU A 90 -5.64 -1.34 9.06
C LEU A 90 -4.38 -1.94 9.70
N THR A 91 -3.37 -2.29 8.90
CA THR A 91 -2.10 -2.84 9.41
C THR A 91 -1.26 -1.82 10.19
N GLY A 92 -1.58 -0.52 10.09
CA GLY A 92 -0.97 0.52 10.93
C GLY A 92 -1.43 0.51 12.39
N ASP A 93 -2.49 -0.22 12.72
CA ASP A 93 -3.03 -0.34 14.08
C ASP A 93 -2.81 -1.75 14.63
N SER A 94 -1.89 -1.88 15.58
CA SER A 94 -1.45 -3.18 16.09
C SER A 94 -2.59 -3.93 16.81
N PHE A 95 -3.52 -3.19 17.43
CA PHE A 95 -4.66 -3.75 18.12
C PHE A 95 -5.75 -4.23 17.16
N ILE A 96 -6.06 -3.45 16.10
CA ILE A 96 -7.02 -3.89 15.08
C ILE A 96 -6.49 -5.12 14.32
N THR A 97 -5.19 -5.15 14.04
CA THR A 97 -4.53 -6.32 13.45
C THR A 97 -4.64 -7.55 14.35
N ALA A 98 -4.55 -7.38 15.67
CA ALA A 98 -4.73 -8.48 16.62
C ALA A 98 -6.18 -8.98 16.67
N ILE A 99 -7.18 -8.08 16.67
CA ILE A 99 -8.60 -8.44 16.57
C ILE A 99 -8.87 -9.24 15.28
N ALA A 100 -8.23 -8.89 14.16
CA ALA A 100 -8.37 -9.59 12.87
C ALA A 100 -8.05 -11.08 12.96
N LYS A 101 -7.06 -11.42 13.79
CA LYS A 101 -6.57 -12.78 13.97
C LYS A 101 -7.42 -13.61 14.92
N MET A 102 -8.34 -13.01 15.66
CA MET A 102 -9.04 -13.73 16.73
C MET A 102 -10.44 -14.23 16.30
N GLY A 103 -10.94 -13.82 15.13
CA GLY A 103 -12.21 -14.28 14.57
C GLY A 103 -13.40 -13.36 14.86
N PRO A 104 -14.65 -13.81 14.68
CA PRO A 104 -15.83 -13.02 15.04
C PRO A 104 -15.97 -12.91 16.56
N PHE A 105 -16.34 -11.73 17.04
CA PHE A 105 -16.52 -11.42 18.45
C PHE A 105 -17.81 -10.62 18.69
N THR A 106 -18.49 -10.89 19.80
CA THR A 106 -19.57 -10.04 20.31
C THR A 106 -19.45 -9.88 21.81
N GLY A 107 -19.40 -8.65 22.30
CA GLY A 107 -19.21 -8.35 23.72
C GLY A 107 -18.82 -6.91 24.00
N THR A 108 -18.46 -6.64 25.24
CA THR A 108 -18.08 -5.30 25.72
C THR A 108 -16.65 -4.94 25.35
N SER A 109 -16.31 -3.64 25.38
CA SER A 109 -14.94 -3.19 25.12
C SER A 109 -13.90 -3.71 26.13
N ALA A 110 -14.32 -4.10 27.34
CA ALA A 110 -13.45 -4.76 28.31
C ALA A 110 -13.16 -6.21 27.89
N GLU A 111 -14.21 -6.95 27.51
CA GLU A 111 -14.07 -8.32 27.02
C GLU A 111 -13.25 -8.39 25.73
N ILE A 112 -13.35 -7.40 24.82
CA ILE A 112 -12.48 -7.32 23.64
C ILE A 112 -11.01 -7.18 24.04
N LEU A 113 -10.71 -6.36 25.06
CA LEU A 113 -9.35 -6.14 25.51
C LEU A 113 -8.74 -7.42 26.09
N ASP A 114 -9.52 -8.16 26.87
CA ASP A 114 -9.09 -9.41 27.50
C ASP A 114 -9.04 -10.57 26.50
N TRP A 115 -9.94 -10.57 25.52
CA TRP A 115 -9.98 -11.55 24.44
C TRP A 115 -8.80 -11.40 23.49
N THR A 116 -8.28 -10.20 23.31
CA THR A 116 -7.13 -9.96 22.46
C THR A 116 -5.85 -10.39 23.18
N ILE A 117 -5.13 -11.39 22.65
CA ILE A 117 -3.87 -11.87 23.24
C ILE A 117 -2.88 -10.70 23.34
N LYS A 118 -2.59 -10.26 24.57
CA LYS A 118 -1.65 -9.18 24.83
C LYS A 118 -0.23 -9.64 24.43
N PRO A 119 0.47 -8.91 23.53
CA PRO A 119 1.86 -9.21 23.21
C PRO A 119 2.73 -9.07 24.46
N GLU A 120 3.79 -9.88 24.59
CA GLU A 120 4.76 -9.75 25.71
C GLU A 120 5.35 -8.34 25.81
N LYS A 121 5.51 -7.67 24.67
CA LYS A 121 5.85 -6.25 24.57
C LYS A 121 4.73 -5.55 23.78
N PRO A 122 3.67 -5.04 24.46
CA PRO A 122 2.61 -4.34 23.77
C PRO A 122 3.19 -3.08 23.09
N PRO A 123 2.90 -2.87 21.80
CA PRO A 123 3.25 -1.64 21.10
C PRO A 123 2.72 -0.39 21.82
N ARG A 124 3.32 0.78 21.59
CA ARG A 124 2.92 2.04 22.24
C ARG A 124 1.45 2.39 22.00
N ASP A 125 0.87 1.90 20.91
CA ASP A 125 -0.50 2.15 20.54
C ASP A 125 -1.50 1.12 21.10
N TRP A 126 -1.07 0.15 21.91
CA TRP A 126 -1.97 -0.81 22.55
C TRP A 126 -2.91 -0.12 23.55
N PRO A 127 -4.23 -0.35 23.51
CA PRO A 127 -5.18 0.28 24.42
C PRO A 127 -4.96 -0.18 25.87
N ALA A 128 -4.92 0.80 26.80
CA ALA A 128 -4.67 0.55 28.21
C ALA A 128 -5.92 0.15 29.01
N ASN A 129 -7.13 0.45 28.50
CA ASN A 129 -8.40 0.16 29.18
C ASN A 129 -9.57 0.09 28.18
N ALA A 130 -10.72 -0.38 28.65
CA ALA A 130 -11.95 -0.53 27.84
C ALA A 130 -12.40 0.77 27.16
N ARG A 131 -12.22 1.93 27.79
CA ARG A 131 -12.58 3.23 27.20
C ARG A 131 -11.70 3.57 25.99
N ALA A 132 -10.40 3.28 26.08
CA ALA A 132 -9.47 3.44 24.97
C ALA A 132 -9.83 2.51 23.80
N VAL A 133 -10.29 1.29 24.09
CA VAL A 133 -10.83 0.36 23.08
C VAL A 133 -12.05 0.96 22.38
N THR A 134 -13.05 1.46 23.12
CA THR A 134 -14.24 2.08 22.52
C THR A 134 -13.88 3.25 21.60
N GLN A 135 -13.01 4.17 22.05
CA GLN A 135 -12.59 5.32 21.24
C GLN A 135 -11.85 4.89 19.97
N ARG A 136 -10.98 3.89 20.10
CA ARG A 136 -10.20 3.34 18.98
C ARG A 136 -11.10 2.64 17.97
N LEU A 137 -12.01 1.78 18.41
CA LEU A 137 -12.98 1.13 17.55
C LEU A 137 -13.90 2.14 16.86
N LYS A 138 -14.40 3.17 17.55
CA LYS A 138 -15.19 4.23 16.90
C LYS A 138 -14.41 4.96 15.80
N ARG A 139 -13.11 5.22 16.02
CA ARG A 139 -12.23 5.84 15.01
C ARG A 139 -11.95 4.92 13.82
N GLN A 140 -11.72 3.63 14.07
CA GLN A 140 -11.31 2.66 13.04
C GLN A 140 -12.48 1.97 12.33
N ALA A 141 -13.67 1.91 12.95
CA ALA A 141 -14.84 1.22 12.41
C ALA A 141 -15.20 1.65 10.97
N PRO A 142 -15.17 2.95 10.58
CA PRO A 142 -15.42 3.32 9.18
C PRO A 142 -14.42 2.72 8.20
N VAL A 143 -13.14 2.61 8.58
CA VAL A 143 -12.08 2.04 7.75
C VAL A 143 -12.23 0.51 7.70
N MET A 144 -12.49 -0.12 8.85
CA MET A 144 -12.76 -1.57 8.94
C MET A 144 -13.95 -1.98 8.07
N ARG A 145 -15.04 -1.21 8.09
CA ARG A 145 -16.21 -1.44 7.22
C ARG A 145 -15.87 -1.33 5.74
N LYS A 146 -15.02 -0.37 5.34
CA LYS A 146 -14.52 -0.25 3.96
C LYS A 146 -13.65 -1.44 3.56
N ALA A 147 -12.87 -1.99 4.49
CA ALA A 147 -12.10 -3.21 4.28
C ALA A 147 -12.95 -4.50 4.30
N GLY A 148 -14.28 -4.38 4.42
CA GLY A 148 -15.21 -5.51 4.33
C GLY A 148 -15.52 -6.20 5.67
N TRP A 149 -15.17 -5.60 6.79
CA TRP A 149 -15.54 -6.10 8.12
C TRP A 149 -16.94 -5.61 8.53
N GLN A 150 -17.65 -6.41 9.32
CA GLN A 150 -18.87 -5.94 9.98
C GLN A 150 -18.49 -5.44 11.38
N VAL A 151 -18.64 -4.13 11.63
CA VAL A 151 -18.34 -3.51 12.91
C VAL A 151 -19.51 -2.65 13.34
N GLU A 152 -20.29 -3.19 14.28
CA GLU A 152 -21.50 -2.59 14.82
C GLU A 152 -21.40 -2.42 16.33
N HIS A 153 -22.14 -1.45 16.88
CA HIS A 153 -22.31 -1.28 18.32
C HIS A 153 -23.72 -0.81 18.63
N ASP A 154 -24.25 -1.19 19.79
CA ASP A 154 -25.61 -0.80 20.22
C ASP A 154 -25.66 0.55 20.98
N ASP A 155 -24.52 1.24 21.14
CA ASP A 155 -24.39 2.46 21.96
C ASP A 155 -24.94 2.30 23.40
N GLY A 156 -24.99 1.07 23.92
CA GLY A 156 -25.56 0.79 25.23
C GLY A 156 -27.09 0.84 25.26
N ARG A 157 -27.76 0.81 24.10
CA ARG A 157 -29.22 0.66 24.00
C ARG A 157 -29.64 -0.79 24.22
N ASN A 158 -29.24 -1.34 25.37
CA ASN A 158 -29.57 -2.69 25.80
C ASN A 158 -29.97 -2.69 27.28
N HIS A 159 -30.50 -3.81 27.75
CA HIS A 159 -30.93 -3.96 29.15
C HIS A 159 -29.79 -3.74 30.16
N LYS A 160 -28.53 -3.84 29.74
CA LYS A 160 -27.35 -3.66 30.60
C LYS A 160 -26.81 -2.22 30.57
N ASN A 161 -27.33 -1.32 29.71
CA ASN A 161 -26.83 0.04 29.49
C ASN A 161 -25.31 0.12 29.21
N VAL A 162 -24.73 -0.91 28.57
CA VAL A 162 -23.30 -0.97 28.24
C VAL A 162 -23.12 -1.22 26.76
N ALA A 163 -22.23 -0.50 26.09
CA ALA A 163 -21.98 -0.68 24.66
C ALA A 163 -21.47 -2.10 24.35
N ILE A 164 -22.27 -2.87 23.61
CA ILE A 164 -21.89 -4.17 23.04
C ILE A 164 -21.46 -3.93 21.60
N TRP A 165 -20.30 -4.49 21.24
CA TRP A 165 -19.73 -4.46 19.91
C TRP A 165 -19.92 -5.82 19.25
N THR A 166 -20.27 -5.81 17.97
CA THR A 166 -20.26 -6.99 17.10
C THR A 166 -19.23 -6.75 16.01
N ILE A 167 -18.18 -7.57 16.01
CA ILE A 167 -17.05 -7.48 15.08
C ILE A 167 -16.96 -8.80 14.33
N THR A 168 -17.18 -8.79 13.02
CA THR A 168 -17.02 -9.97 12.16
C THR A 168 -15.94 -9.68 11.11
N PRO A 169 -14.86 -10.48 11.04
CA PRO A 169 -13.82 -10.29 10.04
C PRO A 169 -14.34 -10.58 8.63
N ARG A 170 -13.63 -10.08 7.62
CA ARG A 170 -13.98 -10.29 6.21
C ARG A 170 -13.99 -11.81 5.88
N PRO A 171 -14.94 -12.29 5.05
CA PRO A 171 -14.90 -13.65 4.51
C PRO A 171 -13.62 -13.84 3.66
N GLY A 172 -12.59 -14.45 4.24
CA GLY A 172 -11.25 -14.60 3.67
C GLY A 172 -10.19 -14.76 4.74
N ASP A 173 -10.20 -13.88 5.75
CA ASP A 173 -9.26 -13.92 6.89
C ASP A 173 -9.57 -15.08 7.85
N ALA A 174 -10.85 -15.49 7.93
CA ALA A 174 -11.29 -16.63 8.72
C ALA A 174 -10.69 -17.98 8.26
N ARG A 175 -10.29 -18.13 6.99
CA ARG A 175 -9.71 -19.39 6.48
C ARG A 175 -8.27 -19.63 6.95
N ILE A 176 -7.55 -18.58 7.37
CA ILE A 176 -6.18 -18.71 7.86
C ILE A 176 -6.17 -19.27 9.30
N LEU A 177 -7.30 -19.25 10.01
CA LEU A 177 -7.40 -19.59 11.43
C LEU A 177 -7.68 -21.07 11.72
N SER A 178 -8.01 -21.87 10.71
CA SER A 178 -8.32 -23.31 10.88
C SER A 178 -7.17 -24.27 10.54
N SER A 179 -5.98 -23.76 10.22
CA SER A 179 -4.79 -24.59 9.98
C SER A 179 -3.74 -24.33 11.05
N GLN A 180 -3.95 -24.92 12.24
CA GLN A 180 -2.85 -25.18 13.17
C GLN A 180 -1.87 -26.16 12.51
N PRO A 181 -0.58 -25.84 12.36
CA PRO A 181 0.42 -26.85 12.07
C PRO A 181 0.70 -27.63 13.36
N SER A 182 0.49 -28.95 13.30
CA SER A 182 0.94 -29.89 14.32
C SER A 182 2.46 -29.73 14.55
N GLN A 183 2.87 -29.54 15.80
CA GLN A 183 4.29 -29.53 16.16
C GLN A 183 4.93 -30.88 15.81
N PRO A 184 6.11 -30.93 15.19
CA PRO A 184 6.98 -32.08 15.26
C PRO A 184 7.94 -31.95 16.45
N SER A 185 8.06 -33.07 17.14
CA SER A 185 8.91 -33.38 18.28
C SER A 185 10.39 -33.09 18.03
N GLN A 186 11.09 -32.71 19.11
CA GLN A 186 12.56 -32.61 19.13
C GLN A 186 13.19 -34.00 19.01
N ASP A 187 14.17 -34.15 18.13
CA ASP A 187 15.27 -35.10 18.35
C ASP A 187 16.57 -34.54 17.76
N GLY A 188 17.64 -34.66 18.55
CA GLY A 188 18.87 -33.87 18.38
C GLY A 188 19.89 -34.43 17.40
N ALA A 189 20.73 -33.55 16.87
CA ALA A 189 22.08 -33.88 16.41
C ALA A 189 23.01 -32.66 16.48
N LYS A 190 24.12 -32.85 17.19
CA LYS A 190 25.26 -31.92 17.35
C LYS A 190 25.97 -31.64 16.02
N ARG A 191 26.55 -30.43 15.90
CA ARG A 191 27.90 -30.07 15.40
C ARG A 191 27.87 -28.59 14.98
N GLU A 192 28.92 -27.78 14.99
CA GLU A 192 30.19 -27.66 15.69
C GLU A 192 30.72 -26.28 15.27
N SER A 193 31.41 -25.60 16.17
CA SER A 193 31.82 -24.19 16.10
C SER A 193 32.54 -23.75 14.82
N ALA A 194 32.19 -22.56 14.32
CA ALA A 194 33.08 -21.74 13.50
C ALA A 194 32.84 -20.23 13.68
N ARG A 195 33.70 -19.63 14.51
CA ARG A 195 34.39 -18.34 14.32
C ARG A 195 33.55 -17.09 14.03
N ASN A 196 33.28 -16.41 15.13
CA ASN A 196 33.26 -14.97 15.36
C ASN A 196 34.00 -14.13 14.28
N ALA A 197 33.23 -13.36 13.49
CA ALA A 197 33.70 -12.19 12.75
C ALA A 197 32.78 -11.02 13.13
N ARG A 198 33.24 -10.17 14.04
CA ARG A 198 32.62 -8.86 14.28
C ARG A 198 32.99 -7.99 13.10
N HIS A 199 32.04 -7.67 12.24
CA HIS A 199 32.16 -6.50 11.37
C HIS A 199 31.78 -5.29 12.22
N GLU A 200 32.77 -4.58 12.72
CA GLU A 200 32.62 -3.19 13.13
C GLU A 200 32.27 -2.39 11.87
N TYR A 201 31.03 -1.89 11.79
CA TYR A 201 30.67 -0.88 10.80
C TYR A 201 31.33 0.43 11.25
N GLY A 202 32.42 0.80 10.58
CA GLY A 202 32.92 2.17 10.62
C GLY A 202 31.90 3.14 9.99
N PRO A 203 31.99 4.45 10.27
CA PRO A 203 31.00 5.42 9.81
C PRO A 203 30.93 5.44 8.27
N SER A 204 29.70 5.34 7.74
CA SER A 204 29.38 5.42 6.32
C SER A 204 29.72 6.82 5.77
N PRO A 205 30.35 6.97 4.58
CA PRO A 205 30.85 8.27 4.11
C PRO A 205 29.82 9.21 3.49
N TYR A 206 28.52 8.90 3.51
CA TYR A 206 27.52 9.65 2.74
C TYR A 206 26.29 9.97 3.60
N ASP A 207 26.33 11.10 4.29
CA ASP A 207 25.17 11.70 4.97
C ASP A 207 25.18 13.23 4.85
N GLU A 208 25.65 13.75 3.71
CA GLU A 208 25.52 15.17 3.41
C GLU A 208 24.14 15.43 2.80
N HIS A 209 23.38 16.31 3.46
CA HIS A 209 22.07 16.77 3.03
C HIS A 209 22.19 18.18 2.46
N CYS A 210 21.41 18.52 1.43
CA CYS A 210 21.41 19.88 0.90
C CYS A 210 20.89 20.87 1.95
N HIS A 211 21.68 21.88 2.36
CA HIS A 211 21.27 22.87 3.36
C HIS A 211 20.05 23.72 2.98
N GLN A 212 19.73 23.84 1.69
CA GLN A 212 18.63 24.67 1.19
C GLN A 212 17.30 23.92 1.10
N CYS A 213 17.30 22.65 0.69
CA CYS A 213 16.07 21.86 0.52
C CYS A 213 15.93 20.66 1.48
N GLY A 214 17.01 20.27 2.17
CA GLY A 214 17.02 19.17 3.15
C GLY A 214 16.96 17.77 2.54
N ASP A 215 16.99 17.64 1.22
CA ASP A 215 16.97 16.35 0.53
C ASP A 215 18.36 15.65 0.64
N PRO A 216 18.40 14.31 0.75
CA PRO A 216 19.64 13.53 0.70
C PRO A 216 20.33 13.68 -0.66
N LEU A 217 21.65 13.87 -0.66
CA LEU A 217 22.43 13.95 -1.91
C LEU A 217 22.68 12.53 -2.46
N ASP A 218 21.70 11.96 -3.14
CA ASP A 218 21.89 10.74 -3.92
C ASP A 218 22.63 11.07 -5.24
N ALA A 219 23.44 10.13 -5.74
CA ALA A 219 24.31 10.31 -6.92
C ALA A 219 23.57 10.69 -8.22
N ASP A 220 22.23 10.57 -8.24
CA ASP A 220 21.37 10.86 -9.39
C ASP A 220 20.86 12.33 -9.45
N ASP A 221 21.08 13.14 -8.41
CA ASP A 221 20.58 14.53 -8.31
C ASP A 221 21.66 15.61 -8.53
N ILE A 222 22.82 15.19 -9.02
CA ILE A 222 23.96 16.04 -9.34
C ILE A 222 24.10 16.18 -10.86
N LEU A 223 24.14 17.40 -11.37
CA LEU A 223 24.48 17.69 -12.76
C LEU A 223 25.90 18.28 -12.82
N ASP A 224 26.78 17.63 -13.57
CA ASP A 224 28.08 18.20 -13.92
C ASP A 224 27.92 19.08 -15.17
N VAL A 225 28.18 20.38 -15.00
CA VAL A 225 28.19 21.35 -16.09
C VAL A 225 29.64 21.71 -16.38
N SER A 226 30.10 21.37 -17.59
CA SER A 226 31.44 21.72 -18.09
C SER A 226 31.28 22.60 -19.32
N ASP A 227 31.82 23.82 -19.25
CA ASP A 227 31.75 24.79 -20.37
C ASP A 227 33.15 25.07 -20.95
N GLY A 228 34.03 24.07 -20.89
CA GLY A 228 35.35 24.09 -21.51
C GLY A 228 36.45 24.85 -20.76
N GLU A 229 36.13 25.61 -19.72
CA GLU A 229 37.14 26.37 -18.94
C GLU A 229 37.00 26.20 -17.40
N ARG A 230 35.85 25.72 -16.89
CA ARG A 230 35.62 25.37 -15.47
C ARG A 230 34.58 24.26 -15.36
N ASP A 231 34.76 23.37 -14.38
CA ASP A 231 33.79 22.34 -14.00
C ASP A 231 33.02 22.79 -12.76
N ALA A 232 31.68 22.69 -12.79
CA ALA A 232 30.82 22.98 -11.66
C ALA A 232 29.75 21.91 -11.47
N THR A 233 29.59 21.49 -10.22
CA THR A 233 28.61 20.50 -9.78
C THR A 233 27.38 21.22 -9.26
N ILE A 234 26.20 21.03 -9.87
CA ILE A 234 24.95 21.70 -9.49
C ILE A 234 23.90 20.68 -9.00
N HIS A 235 23.10 21.07 -8.00
CA HIS A 235 21.98 20.25 -7.53
C HIS A 235 20.77 20.40 -8.46
N ARG A 236 20.31 19.31 -9.06
CA ARG A 236 19.30 19.27 -10.15
C ARG A 236 17.96 19.93 -9.78
N ARG A 237 17.57 19.93 -8.49
CA ARG A 237 16.30 20.52 -8.05
C ARG A 237 16.37 22.01 -7.70
N CYS A 238 17.56 22.51 -7.33
CA CYS A 238 17.71 23.88 -6.82
C CYS A 238 18.56 24.77 -7.74
N GLU A 239 19.23 24.19 -8.75
CA GLU A 239 20.10 24.88 -9.72
C GLU A 239 21.22 25.73 -9.08
N ILE A 240 21.67 25.34 -7.88
CA ILE A 240 22.75 26.03 -7.14
C ILE A 240 24.08 25.28 -7.33
N ALA A 241 25.17 26.03 -7.51
CA ALA A 241 26.53 25.51 -7.61
C ALA A 241 27.09 25.10 -6.24
N TRP A 242 27.68 23.91 -6.17
CA TRP A 242 28.19 23.32 -4.92
C TRP A 242 29.46 24.01 -4.40
N SER A 243 30.13 24.86 -5.20
CA SER A 243 31.43 25.45 -4.84
C SER A 243 31.38 26.60 -3.81
N GLU A 244 30.24 26.88 -3.16
CA GLU A 244 30.14 27.90 -2.10
C GLU A 244 29.60 27.36 -0.76
N ALA A 245 29.25 26.08 -0.64
CA ALA A 245 28.77 25.48 0.61
C ALA A 245 29.91 24.86 1.46
N GLY A 246 31.07 25.53 1.47
CA GLY A 246 32.28 25.06 2.13
C GLY A 246 33.16 26.20 2.63
N ARG A 247 32.58 27.19 3.32
CA ARG A 247 33.26 28.01 4.33
C ARG A 247 32.28 28.62 5.32
#